data_AF-A0A9P8JEV1-F1
#
_entry.id   AF-A0A9P8JEV1-F1
#
_cell.length_a   1.000
_cell.length_b   1.000
_cell.length_c   1.000
_cell.angle_alpha   90.00
_cell.angle_beta   90.00
_cell.angle_gamma   90.00
#
_symmetry.space_group_name_H-M   'P 1'
#
loop_
_entity.id
_entity.type
_entity.pdbx_description
1 polymer ?
#
loop_
_entity_poly.entity_id
_entity_poly.type
_entity_poly.pdbx_seq_one_letter_code
_entity_poly.pdbx_strand_id
1 'polypeptide(L)'
;MHTFANPNPAFIPGVPKDPNAEYTKTLVIGRKKEENTLWVDTELEDMLAPKGPLRTAIYVVDDKTAELHTPKNKGHEAMVYLSYIIDNYNNLSDVSIFMHAHRYAWHNNDIMDLDSAQMIRNLNPNHVIRHGYVNLRCHWSPGCPAEISGIHPGALVANAQRQEEMVIAEAWSEIFPLEPIPPTLSQPCCAQFAISRERIQAVPLSKYIYYRDWLLKTPLSDSLSGRVFEQIWIFIFGGVAIDCPAMNTCYCDGYGYCFGGADKFDEFFDLRYILRDHENESHEIRKNEALIMEAKNEGRIPEETDDLIIPEPGRKEWIHDEIEKLRWQLGGLRAEAWNRGRDPRNRAVEAGREWKEGDGF
;
A
#
# COMPACT_ATOMS: atom_id res chain seq x y z
N MET A 1 3.88 43.10 2.07
CA MET A 1 4.61 41.84 1.77
C MET A 1 4.52 40.96 2.99
N HIS A 2 3.50 40.10 3.05
CA HIS A 2 3.39 39.07 4.09
C HIS A 2 3.75 37.75 3.42
N THR A 3 4.93 37.24 3.74
CA THR A 3 5.34 35.87 3.46
C THR A 3 4.50 34.96 4.37
N PHE A 4 3.39 34.44 3.85
CA PHE A 4 2.61 33.41 4.54
C PHE A 4 3.31 32.08 4.29
N ALA A 5 4.24 31.75 5.17
CA ALA A 5 4.75 30.39 5.29
C ALA A 5 3.59 29.46 5.65
N ASN A 6 3.47 28.37 4.91
CA ASN A 6 2.59 27.24 5.21
C ASN A 6 2.81 26.81 6.67
N PRO A 7 1.79 26.81 7.55
CA PRO A 7 1.89 26.35 8.92
C PRO A 7 1.64 24.84 9.00
N ASN A 8 1.94 24.06 7.96
CA ASN A 8 2.26 22.64 8.16
C ASN A 8 3.49 22.68 9.06
N PRO A 9 3.37 22.41 10.38
CA PRO A 9 4.52 22.52 11.26
C PRO A 9 5.58 21.62 10.66
N ALA A 10 6.78 22.16 10.45
CA ALA A 10 7.89 21.42 9.89
C ALA A 10 8.00 20.12 10.69
N PHE A 11 7.49 19.02 10.13
CA PHE A 11 7.51 17.75 10.81
C PHE A 11 8.97 17.46 11.09
N ILE A 12 9.29 17.33 12.37
CA ILE A 12 10.62 16.96 12.79
C ILE A 12 10.62 15.43 12.75
N PRO A 13 11.51 14.81 11.95
CA PRO A 13 11.71 13.37 11.96
C PRO A 13 11.72 12.83 13.39
N GLY A 14 10.93 11.80 13.65
CA GLY A 14 10.86 11.17 14.95
C GLY A 14 12.19 10.49 15.28
N VAL A 15 12.49 10.37 16.56
CA VAL A 15 13.64 9.61 17.05
C VAL A 15 13.14 8.21 17.42
N PRO A 16 13.68 7.14 16.80
CA PRO A 16 13.41 5.78 17.21
C PRO A 16 13.63 5.58 18.72
N LYS A 17 12.75 4.81 19.36
CA LYS A 17 12.94 4.33 20.73
C LYS A 17 14.17 3.43 20.81
N ASP A 18 14.60 3.16 22.04
CA ASP A 18 15.61 2.14 22.34
C ASP A 18 15.24 0.78 21.71
N PRO A 19 16.21 -0.02 21.21
CA PRO A 19 15.94 -1.32 20.60
C PRO A 19 15.16 -2.30 21.48
N ASN A 20 15.20 -2.14 22.82
CA ASN A 20 14.47 -2.99 23.75
C ASN A 20 13.07 -2.45 24.06
N ALA A 21 12.73 -1.25 23.59
CA ALA A 21 11.44 -0.64 23.83
C ALA A 21 10.43 -1.05 22.76
N GLU A 22 9.26 -1.49 23.21
CA GLU A 22 8.19 -1.89 22.31
C GLU A 22 7.40 -0.67 21.78
N TYR A 23 6.96 -0.77 20.53
CA TYR A 23 6.04 0.19 19.92
C TYR A 23 4.60 -0.32 20.01
N THR A 24 3.73 0.49 20.59
CA THR A 24 2.29 0.29 20.48
C THR A 24 1.85 0.54 19.05
N LYS A 25 0.99 -0.34 18.52
CA LYS A 25 0.49 -0.25 17.15
C LYS A 25 -1.04 -0.29 17.13
N THR A 26 -1.66 0.37 16.15
CA THR A 26 -3.09 0.16 15.85
C THR A 26 -3.29 -0.10 14.37
N LEU A 27 -3.90 -1.24 14.02
CA LEU A 27 -4.36 -1.54 12.68
C LEU A 27 -5.77 -0.97 12.48
N VAL A 28 -5.93 -0.07 11.51
CA VAL A 28 -7.16 0.63 11.17
C VAL A 28 -7.65 0.13 9.81
N ILE A 29 -8.80 -0.52 9.81
CA ILE A 29 -9.40 -1.12 8.60
C ILE A 29 -10.86 -0.68 8.50
N GLY A 30 -11.27 -0.29 7.30
CA GLY A 30 -12.68 -0.19 6.93
C GLY A 30 -13.14 -1.45 6.23
N ARG A 31 -14.30 -1.98 6.61
CA ARG A 31 -14.94 -3.11 5.92
C ARG A 31 -16.44 -2.91 5.80
N LYS A 32 -17.05 -3.58 4.83
CA LYS A 32 -18.48 -3.83 4.79
C LYS A 32 -18.84 -5.01 5.67
N LYS A 33 -20.12 -5.12 6.03
CA LYS A 33 -20.65 -6.22 6.84
C LYS A 33 -20.38 -7.60 6.24
N GLU A 34 -20.44 -7.70 4.92
CA GLU A 34 -20.20 -8.92 4.14
C GLU A 34 -18.71 -9.28 3.98
N GLU A 35 -17.80 -8.32 4.16
CA GLU A 35 -16.36 -8.56 4.04
C GLU A 35 -15.81 -9.22 5.30
N ASN A 36 -14.91 -10.19 5.10
CA ASN A 36 -14.35 -11.00 6.17
C ASN A 36 -12.93 -10.55 6.54
N THR A 37 -12.76 -10.08 7.77
CA THR A 37 -11.46 -9.70 8.36
C THR A 37 -10.98 -10.67 9.45
N LEU A 38 -11.53 -11.89 9.53
CA LEU A 38 -11.13 -12.91 10.51
C LEU A 38 -9.65 -13.28 10.41
N TRP A 39 -9.02 -13.05 9.25
CA TRP A 39 -7.58 -13.25 9.08
C TRP A 39 -6.75 -12.41 10.07
N VAL A 40 -7.26 -11.25 10.53
CA VAL A 40 -6.58 -10.43 11.53
C VAL A 40 -6.46 -11.22 12.83
N ASP A 41 -7.54 -11.86 13.26
CA ASP A 41 -7.57 -12.65 14.50
C ASP A 41 -6.77 -13.95 14.37
N THR A 42 -6.79 -14.61 13.21
CA THR A 42 -6.09 -15.90 13.03
C THR A 42 -4.61 -15.76 12.70
N GLU A 43 -4.24 -14.78 11.88
CA GLU A 43 -2.87 -14.63 11.37
C GLU A 43 -2.03 -13.67 12.19
N LEU A 44 -2.62 -12.87 13.08
CA LEU A 44 -1.90 -11.92 13.93
C LEU A 44 -2.16 -12.16 15.43
N GLU A 45 -2.73 -13.31 15.81
CA GLU A 45 -3.16 -13.64 17.18
C GLU A 45 -2.09 -13.35 18.24
N ASP A 46 -0.83 -13.69 17.94
CA ASP A 46 0.35 -13.49 18.79
C ASP A 46 0.74 -12.01 18.96
N MET A 47 0.40 -11.16 17.99
CA MET A 47 0.68 -9.72 18.04
C MET A 47 -0.45 -8.91 18.69
N LEU A 48 -1.67 -9.44 18.69
CA LEU A 48 -2.86 -8.73 19.18
C LEU A 48 -2.81 -8.52 20.69
N ALA A 49 -3.26 -7.34 21.13
CA ALA A 49 -3.42 -7.05 22.55
C ALA A 49 -4.45 -8.01 23.21
N PRO A 50 -4.20 -8.53 24.42
CA PRO A 50 -3.07 -8.20 25.31
C PRO A 50 -1.82 -9.08 25.13
N LYS A 51 -1.78 -10.02 24.17
CA LYS A 51 -0.62 -10.91 23.95
C LYS A 51 0.58 -10.16 23.34
N GLY A 52 0.30 -9.19 22.48
CA GLY A 52 1.31 -8.31 21.89
C GLY A 52 0.84 -6.85 21.82
N PRO A 53 1.60 -5.97 21.15
CA PRO A 53 1.37 -4.53 21.18
C PRO A 53 0.37 -4.01 20.13
N LEU A 54 -0.21 -4.89 19.30
CA LEU A 54 -1.10 -4.52 18.21
C LEU A 54 -2.56 -4.44 18.68
N ARG A 55 -3.14 -3.24 18.61
CA ARG A 55 -4.58 -3.02 18.74
C ARG A 55 -5.24 -2.99 17.37
N THR A 56 -6.55 -3.19 17.31
CA THR A 56 -7.33 -3.09 16.07
C THR A 56 -8.42 -2.03 16.21
N ALA A 57 -8.72 -1.37 15.10
CA ALA A 57 -9.84 -0.45 14.93
C ALA A 57 -10.52 -0.79 13.60
N ILE A 58 -11.40 -1.78 13.61
CA ILE A 58 -12.08 -2.31 12.43
C ILE A 58 -13.48 -1.71 12.35
N TYR A 59 -13.67 -0.77 11.43
CA TYR A 59 -14.93 -0.06 11.23
C TYR A 59 -15.83 -0.82 10.24
N VAL A 60 -17.11 -0.98 10.58
CA VAL A 60 -18.14 -1.47 9.66
C VAL A 60 -18.83 -0.27 9.02
N VAL A 61 -18.58 -0.04 7.73
CA VAL A 61 -18.94 1.24 7.08
C VAL A 61 -20.41 1.33 6.68
N ASP A 62 -21.08 0.19 6.54
CA ASP A 62 -22.47 0.04 6.08
C ASP A 62 -23.44 -0.41 7.20
N ASP A 63 -22.99 -0.42 8.46
CA ASP A 63 -23.80 -0.77 9.62
C ASP A 63 -23.65 0.28 10.75
N LYS A 64 -24.67 1.14 10.91
CA LYS A 64 -24.69 2.19 11.94
C LYS A 64 -24.83 1.65 13.37
N THR A 65 -25.13 0.37 13.54
CA THR A 65 -25.26 -0.29 14.84
C THR A 65 -23.97 -0.96 15.29
N ALA A 66 -22.98 -1.06 14.40
CA ALA A 66 -21.66 -1.58 14.76
C ALA A 66 -20.97 -0.67 15.78
N GLU A 67 -20.17 -1.25 16.67
CA GLU A 67 -19.43 -0.51 17.70
C GLU A 67 -18.54 0.57 17.08
N LEU A 68 -17.73 0.19 16.09
CA LEU A 68 -16.99 1.11 15.24
C LEU A 68 -17.71 1.25 13.90
N HIS A 69 -18.30 2.42 13.67
CA HIS A 69 -18.98 2.77 12.43
C HIS A 69 -18.61 4.19 12.00
N THR A 70 -18.83 4.50 10.73
CA THR A 70 -18.59 5.85 10.19
C THR A 70 -19.88 6.68 10.23
N PRO A 71 -19.79 8.03 10.25
CA PRO A 71 -21.00 8.87 10.20
C PRO A 71 -21.80 8.68 8.90
N LYS A 72 -21.13 8.33 7.80
CA LYS A 72 -21.71 8.04 6.49
C LYS A 72 -20.75 7.19 5.66
N ASN A 73 -21.27 6.19 4.96
CA ASN A 73 -20.51 5.43 3.96
C ASN A 73 -20.24 6.31 2.72
N LYS A 74 -19.12 7.06 2.73
CA LYS A 74 -18.70 7.98 1.65
C LYS A 74 -17.20 8.27 1.72
N GLY A 75 -16.51 8.23 0.58
CA GLY A 75 -15.06 8.39 0.46
C GLY A 75 -14.29 7.11 0.72
N HIS A 76 -14.93 5.94 0.61
CA HIS A 76 -14.36 4.64 0.99
C HIS A 76 -13.60 4.69 2.35
N GLU A 77 -12.32 4.28 2.37
CA GLU A 77 -11.49 4.22 3.57
C GLU A 77 -11.19 5.60 4.17
N ALA A 78 -11.26 6.67 3.37
CA ALA A 78 -10.93 8.01 3.85
C ALA A 78 -11.81 8.44 5.03
N MET A 79 -13.10 8.08 5.01
CA MET A 79 -13.99 8.35 6.14
C MET A 79 -13.60 7.60 7.40
N VAL A 80 -13.19 6.34 7.25
CA VAL A 80 -12.72 5.50 8.35
C VAL A 80 -11.47 6.08 8.96
N TYR A 81 -10.49 6.43 8.11
CA TYR A 81 -9.19 6.93 8.56
C TYR A 81 -9.33 8.28 9.27
N LEU A 82 -10.11 9.22 8.70
CA LEU A 82 -10.41 10.49 9.34
C LEU A 82 -11.17 10.32 10.65
N SER A 83 -12.16 9.42 10.71
CA SER A 83 -12.92 9.18 11.94
C SER A 83 -12.04 8.60 13.04
N TYR A 84 -11.22 7.58 12.73
CA TYR A 84 -10.25 7.03 13.67
C TYR A 84 -9.32 8.11 14.22
N ILE A 85 -8.73 8.94 13.36
CA ILE A 85 -7.81 10.00 13.78
C ILE A 85 -8.51 11.00 14.69
N ILE A 86 -9.72 11.44 14.34
CA ILE A 86 -10.49 12.42 15.13
C ILE A 86 -10.83 11.85 16.50
N ASP A 87 -11.35 10.63 16.53
CA ASP A 87 -11.86 9.99 17.76
C ASP A 87 -10.73 9.59 18.71
N ASN A 88 -9.53 9.33 18.18
CA ASN A 88 -8.37 8.84 18.94
C ASN A 88 -7.23 9.86 19.04
N TYR A 89 -7.39 11.11 18.59
CA TYR A 89 -6.30 12.09 18.42
C TYR A 89 -5.37 12.24 19.64
N ASN A 90 -5.95 12.18 20.84
CA ASN A 90 -5.21 12.31 22.11
C ASN A 90 -4.73 10.96 22.71
N ASN A 91 -5.06 9.83 22.09
CA ASN A 91 -4.81 8.47 22.60
C ASN A 91 -4.26 7.51 21.51
N LEU A 92 -3.58 8.06 20.49
CA LEU A 92 -3.00 7.29 19.39
C LEU A 92 -1.91 6.32 19.89
N SER A 93 -1.81 5.17 19.23
CA SER A 93 -0.62 4.29 19.32
C SER A 93 0.62 5.01 18.76
N ASP A 94 1.82 4.48 19.05
CA ASP A 94 3.06 5.06 18.49
C ASP A 94 3.03 5.01 16.95
N VAL A 95 2.46 3.94 16.40
CA VAL A 95 2.21 3.76 14.96
C VAL A 95 0.76 3.40 14.71
N SER A 96 0.09 4.12 13.81
CA SER A 96 -1.20 3.77 13.24
C SER A 96 -1.01 3.25 11.82
N ILE A 97 -1.51 2.05 11.52
CA ILE A 97 -1.39 1.36 10.24
C ILE A 97 -2.77 1.39 9.59
N PHE A 98 -2.89 2.10 8.47
CA PHE A 98 -4.11 2.23 7.70
C PHE A 98 -4.03 1.32 6.48
N MET A 99 -4.97 0.38 6.36
CA MET A 99 -4.92 -0.68 5.34
C MET A 99 -6.32 -1.05 4.84
N HIS A 100 -6.42 -1.64 3.64
CA HIS A 100 -7.64 -2.27 3.16
C HIS A 100 -7.93 -3.58 3.91
N ALA A 101 -9.19 -4.04 3.86
CA ALA A 101 -9.65 -5.21 4.62
C ALA A 101 -9.13 -6.56 4.11
N HIS A 102 -8.73 -6.64 2.85
CA HIS A 102 -8.37 -7.91 2.19
C HIS A 102 -7.00 -8.42 2.68
N ARG A 103 -6.92 -9.73 2.99
CA ARG A 103 -5.64 -10.38 3.28
C ARG A 103 -4.74 -10.44 2.05
N TYR A 104 -5.27 -10.98 0.96
CA TYR A 104 -4.55 -11.11 -0.31
C TYR A 104 -5.11 -10.12 -1.32
N ALA A 105 -4.25 -9.26 -1.86
CA ALA A 105 -4.65 -8.26 -2.83
C ALA A 105 -3.50 -7.90 -3.79
N TRP A 106 -3.82 -7.59 -5.04
CA TRP A 106 -2.84 -7.19 -6.05
C TRP A 106 -2.04 -5.94 -5.65
N HIS A 107 -2.64 -5.07 -4.82
CA HIS A 107 -2.02 -3.85 -4.34
C HIS A 107 -1.09 -4.07 -3.13
N ASN A 108 -0.95 -5.30 -2.64
CA ASN A 108 0.02 -5.66 -1.61
C ASN A 108 1.41 -5.94 -2.20
N ASN A 109 2.39 -6.11 -1.33
CA ASN A 109 3.79 -6.28 -1.71
C ASN A 109 4.07 -7.70 -2.22
N ASP A 110 4.54 -7.82 -3.47
CA ASP A 110 4.82 -9.11 -4.14
C ASP A 110 5.84 -9.98 -3.41
N ILE A 111 6.94 -9.41 -2.89
CA ILE A 111 7.95 -10.16 -2.11
C ILE A 111 7.33 -10.87 -0.89
N MET A 112 6.25 -10.32 -0.32
CA MET A 112 5.53 -10.86 0.82
C MET A 112 4.27 -11.63 0.40
N ASP A 113 4.30 -12.26 -0.79
CA ASP A 113 3.23 -13.11 -1.32
C ASP A 113 1.86 -12.41 -1.37
N LEU A 114 1.85 -11.08 -1.54
CA LEU A 114 0.66 -10.24 -1.53
C LEU A 114 -0.16 -10.34 -0.24
N ASP A 115 0.43 -10.80 0.87
CA ASP A 115 -0.25 -11.03 2.15
C ASP A 115 -0.14 -9.82 3.10
N SER A 116 -1.28 -9.21 3.42
CA SER A 116 -1.42 -8.12 4.40
C SER A 116 -0.88 -8.51 5.77
N ALA A 117 -1.03 -9.77 6.20
CA ALA A 117 -0.52 -10.22 7.49
C ALA A 117 1.02 -10.16 7.53
N GLN A 118 1.68 -10.56 6.44
CA GLN A 118 3.14 -10.47 6.32
C GLN A 118 3.61 -9.01 6.30
N MET A 119 2.88 -8.13 5.59
CA MET A 119 3.17 -6.70 5.62
C MET A 119 3.10 -6.12 7.04
N ILE A 120 2.07 -6.47 7.82
CA ILE A 120 1.92 -5.97 9.20
C ILE A 120 3.00 -6.52 10.13
N ARG A 121 3.31 -7.82 10.01
CA ARG A 121 4.34 -8.50 10.81
C ARG A 121 5.73 -7.89 10.61
N ASN A 122 6.05 -7.61 9.35
CA ASN A 122 7.41 -7.23 8.96
C ASN A 122 7.62 -5.71 8.91
N LEU A 123 6.56 -4.90 9.08
CA LEU A 123 6.68 -3.45 9.09
C LEU A 123 7.56 -2.97 10.24
N ASN A 124 8.70 -2.38 9.87
CA ASN A 124 9.67 -1.80 10.79
C ASN A 124 9.11 -0.49 11.39
N PRO A 125 8.78 -0.45 12.69
CA PRO A 125 8.25 0.76 13.31
C PRO A 125 9.29 1.88 13.34
N ASN A 126 10.59 1.57 13.47
CA ASN A 126 11.63 2.59 13.47
C ASN A 126 11.69 3.34 12.14
N HIS A 127 11.43 2.65 11.02
CA HIS A 127 11.31 3.28 9.71
C HIS A 127 10.13 4.26 9.67
N VAL A 128 8.96 3.87 10.21
CA VAL A 128 7.78 4.75 10.31
C VAL A 128 8.05 5.96 11.20
N ILE A 129 8.71 5.80 12.34
CA ILE A 129 9.03 6.91 13.24
C ILE A 129 9.98 7.92 12.59
N ARG A 130 11.02 7.45 11.88
CA ARG A 130 11.97 8.34 11.19
C ARG A 130 11.28 9.17 10.11
N HIS A 131 10.41 8.56 9.30
CA HIS A 131 9.77 9.23 8.17
C HIS A 131 8.48 9.96 8.55
N GLY A 132 7.84 9.56 9.64
CA GLY A 132 6.55 10.07 10.10
C GLY A 132 5.36 9.54 9.32
N TYR A 133 5.50 9.38 8.01
CA TYR A 133 4.54 8.81 7.07
C TYR A 133 5.27 7.85 6.13
N VAL A 134 4.70 6.66 5.91
CA VAL A 134 5.27 5.63 5.02
C VAL A 134 4.14 4.96 4.27
N ASN A 135 4.23 4.94 2.93
CA ASN A 135 3.34 4.11 2.12
C ASN A 135 3.72 2.63 2.31
N LEU A 136 2.73 1.76 2.55
CA LEU A 136 2.97 0.34 2.78
C LEU A 136 3.32 -0.41 1.48
N ARG A 137 2.97 0.14 0.31
CA ARG A 137 3.33 -0.44 -0.98
C ARG A 137 4.70 0.07 -1.40
N CYS A 138 5.63 -0.86 -1.62
CA CYS A 138 6.95 -0.53 -2.16
C CYS A 138 6.98 -0.52 -3.70
N HIS A 139 6.06 -1.22 -4.37
CA HIS A 139 6.00 -1.27 -5.83
C HIS A 139 5.58 0.09 -6.40
N TRP A 140 6.35 0.61 -7.34
CA TRP A 140 6.06 1.89 -7.99
C TRP A 140 4.77 1.91 -8.80
N SER A 141 4.44 0.83 -9.51
CA SER A 141 3.25 0.81 -10.34
C SER A 141 2.03 0.29 -9.59
N PRO A 142 0.87 0.98 -9.64
CA PRO A 142 0.66 2.31 -10.21
C PRO A 142 1.09 3.43 -9.24
N GLY A 143 1.36 4.61 -9.81
CA GLY A 143 1.54 5.88 -9.08
C GLY A 143 2.95 6.47 -9.10
N CYS A 144 3.99 5.66 -9.30
CA CYS A 144 5.38 6.07 -9.54
C CYS A 144 5.95 5.40 -10.81
N PRO A 145 7.02 5.96 -11.42
CA PRO A 145 7.61 7.28 -11.13
C PRO A 145 6.68 8.42 -11.59
N ALA A 146 6.89 9.62 -11.06
CA ALA A 146 5.97 10.76 -11.25
C ALA A 146 5.78 11.15 -12.71
N GLU A 147 6.82 11.04 -13.53
CA GLU A 147 6.84 11.43 -14.94
C GLU A 147 5.94 10.55 -15.81
N ILE A 148 5.65 9.32 -15.37
CA ILE A 148 4.90 8.32 -16.13
C ILE A 148 3.53 8.06 -15.48
N SER A 149 3.54 7.97 -14.15
CA SER A 149 2.42 7.46 -13.36
C SER A 149 1.75 8.50 -12.47
N GLY A 150 2.27 9.72 -12.41
CA GLY A 150 1.72 10.80 -11.60
C GLY A 150 0.33 11.24 -12.06
N ILE A 151 -0.46 11.72 -11.10
CA ILE A 151 -1.74 12.37 -11.31
C ILE A 151 -1.48 13.84 -11.65
N HIS A 152 -2.08 14.35 -12.71
CA HIS A 152 -1.94 15.74 -13.14
C HIS A 152 -3.20 16.56 -12.82
N PRO A 153 -3.19 17.38 -11.75
CA PRO A 153 -4.32 18.25 -11.45
C PRO A 153 -4.67 19.19 -12.60
N GLY A 154 -5.94 19.16 -13.02
CA GLY A 154 -6.43 20.01 -14.10
C GLY A 154 -6.23 19.40 -15.49
N ALA A 155 -6.07 18.09 -15.59
CA ALA A 155 -6.13 17.39 -16.87
C ALA A 155 -7.42 17.76 -17.62
N LEU A 156 -7.29 17.99 -18.93
CA LEU A 156 -8.42 18.37 -19.79
C LEU A 156 -9.08 17.17 -20.49
N VAL A 157 -8.37 16.04 -20.51
CA VAL A 157 -8.81 14.82 -21.19
C VAL A 157 -9.06 13.77 -20.13
N ALA A 158 -10.28 13.25 -20.08
CA ALA A 158 -10.65 12.22 -19.14
C ALA A 158 -9.88 10.92 -19.42
N ASN A 159 -9.19 10.42 -18.40
CA ASN A 159 -8.59 9.10 -18.41
C ASN A 159 -9.46 8.15 -17.59
N ALA A 160 -9.96 7.08 -18.23
CA ALA A 160 -10.83 6.11 -17.55
C ALA A 160 -10.16 5.43 -16.36
N GLN A 161 -8.83 5.33 -16.35
CA GLN A 161 -8.05 4.74 -15.27
C GLN A 161 -7.66 5.75 -14.18
N ARG A 162 -7.78 7.07 -14.46
CA ARG A 162 -7.37 8.18 -13.58
C ARG A 162 -8.43 9.29 -13.56
N GLN A 163 -9.66 8.91 -13.21
CA GLN A 163 -10.80 9.83 -13.26
C GLN A 163 -10.64 11.03 -12.33
N GLU A 164 -9.86 10.87 -11.25
CA GLU A 164 -9.55 11.90 -10.28
C GLU A 164 -8.78 13.10 -10.84
N GLU A 165 -8.01 12.95 -11.93
CA GLU A 165 -7.25 14.05 -12.55
C GLU A 165 -8.14 15.24 -12.95
N MET A 166 -9.38 14.95 -13.33
CA MET A 166 -10.37 15.95 -13.76
C MET A 166 -10.94 16.78 -12.60
N VAL A 167 -10.94 16.25 -11.38
CA VAL A 167 -11.62 16.88 -10.22
C VAL A 167 -10.66 17.35 -9.13
N ILE A 168 -9.43 16.82 -9.11
CA ILE A 168 -8.50 17.05 -8.02
C ILE A 168 -8.05 18.52 -7.91
N ALA A 169 -8.01 19.28 -9.00
CA ALA A 169 -7.67 20.71 -8.95
C ALA A 169 -8.72 21.55 -8.22
N GLU A 170 -10.00 21.28 -8.46
CA GLU A 170 -11.11 21.93 -7.74
C GLU A 170 -11.13 21.49 -6.28
N ALA A 171 -11.05 20.19 -6.02
CA ALA A 171 -10.98 19.64 -4.66
C ALA A 171 -9.76 20.19 -3.88
N TRP A 172 -8.60 20.34 -4.51
CA TRP A 172 -7.42 20.93 -3.91
C TRP A 172 -7.66 22.37 -3.47
N SER A 173 -8.28 23.17 -4.34
CA SER A 173 -8.58 24.58 -4.05
C SER A 173 -9.57 24.72 -2.89
N GLU A 174 -10.49 23.77 -2.75
CA GLU A 174 -11.39 23.71 -1.61
C GLU A 174 -10.66 23.29 -0.34
N ILE A 175 -9.92 22.18 -0.35
CA ILE A 175 -9.30 21.56 0.83
C ILE A 175 -8.07 22.36 1.33
N PHE A 176 -7.30 22.94 0.42
CA PHE A 176 -6.05 23.67 0.67
C PHE A 176 -6.07 25.05 0.01
N PRO A 177 -6.98 25.96 0.41
CA PRO A 177 -7.22 27.23 -0.29
C PRO A 177 -6.03 28.21 -0.28
N LEU A 178 -5.00 27.94 0.53
CA LEU A 178 -3.79 28.76 0.64
C LEU A 178 -2.57 28.10 -0.02
N GLU A 179 -2.70 26.88 -0.52
CA GLU A 179 -1.59 26.11 -1.10
C GLU A 179 -1.71 26.11 -2.62
N PRO A 180 -0.61 26.33 -3.36
CA PRO A 180 -0.64 26.22 -4.81
C PRO A 180 -0.98 24.79 -5.22
N ILE A 181 -1.77 24.64 -6.29
CA ILE A 181 -2.04 23.34 -6.88
C ILE A 181 -0.73 22.81 -7.46
N PRO A 182 -0.25 21.61 -7.04
CA PRO A 182 0.96 21.04 -7.58
C PRO A 182 0.75 20.61 -9.04
N PRO A 183 1.78 20.69 -9.89
CA PRO A 183 1.67 20.24 -11.28
C PRO A 183 1.49 18.71 -11.40
N THR A 184 1.90 17.97 -10.38
CA THR A 184 1.80 16.50 -10.33
C THR A 184 1.72 16.04 -8.89
N LEU A 185 0.92 15.01 -8.64
CA LEU A 185 0.89 14.24 -7.40
C LEU A 185 1.32 12.81 -7.70
N SER A 186 2.24 12.25 -6.91
CA SER A 186 2.78 10.92 -7.19
C SER A 186 3.28 10.22 -5.93
N GLN A 187 2.87 8.96 -5.79
CA GLN A 187 3.28 8.01 -4.76
C GLN A 187 2.82 6.61 -5.17
N PRO A 188 3.34 5.53 -4.59
CA PRO A 188 2.73 4.22 -4.73
C PRO A 188 1.23 4.27 -4.39
N CYS A 189 0.39 3.58 -5.16
CA CYS A 189 -1.06 3.71 -5.04
C CYS A 189 -1.66 3.22 -3.71
N CYS A 190 -2.99 3.39 -3.65
CA CYS A 190 -3.92 2.52 -2.95
C CYS A 190 -4.09 2.84 -1.46
N ALA A 191 -3.76 4.06 -1.02
CA ALA A 191 -4.11 4.58 0.31
C ALA A 191 -3.77 3.66 1.51
N GLN A 192 -2.79 2.76 1.39
CA GLN A 192 -2.31 1.94 2.50
C GLN A 192 -1.00 2.55 3.04
N PHE A 193 -1.01 3.03 4.27
CA PHE A 193 0.13 3.74 4.85
C PHE A 193 0.21 3.55 6.36
N ALA A 194 1.41 3.72 6.92
CA ALA A 194 1.64 3.80 8.35
C ALA A 194 2.09 5.21 8.74
N ILE A 195 1.60 5.69 9.87
CA ILE A 195 1.87 7.04 10.37
C ILE A 195 2.26 6.97 11.85
N SER A 196 3.30 7.72 12.21
CA SER A 196 3.66 7.95 13.61
C SER A 196 2.61 8.81 14.33
N ARG A 197 2.45 8.62 15.64
CA ARG A 197 1.64 9.51 16.49
C ARG A 197 1.99 10.98 16.27
N GLU A 198 3.28 11.27 16.31
CA GLU A 198 3.82 12.63 16.24
C GLU A 198 3.49 13.29 14.90
N ARG A 199 3.51 12.53 13.79
CA ARG A 199 3.09 13.05 12.49
C ARG A 199 1.59 13.31 12.41
N ILE A 200 0.75 12.45 12.98
CA ILE A 200 -0.69 12.73 13.05
C ILE A 200 -0.94 14.01 13.87
N GLN A 201 -0.28 14.16 15.01
CA GLN A 201 -0.46 15.28 15.94
C GLN A 201 0.19 16.59 15.46
N ALA A 202 1.11 16.54 14.49
CA ALA A 202 1.64 17.71 13.81
C ALA A 202 0.54 18.47 13.07
N VAL A 203 -0.46 17.77 12.52
CA VAL A 203 -1.63 18.42 11.90
C VAL A 203 -2.69 18.66 12.99
N PRO A 204 -3.17 19.90 13.21
CA PRO A 204 -4.15 20.16 14.25
C PRO A 204 -5.45 19.36 14.07
N LEU A 205 -6.05 18.90 15.17
CA LEU A 205 -7.33 18.17 15.17
C LEU A 205 -8.43 18.86 14.31
N SER A 206 -8.50 20.19 14.34
CA SER A 206 -9.47 20.97 13.56
C SER A 206 -9.32 20.79 12.04
N LYS A 207 -8.13 20.49 11.53
CA LYS A 207 -7.90 20.19 10.11
C LYS A 207 -8.50 18.84 9.72
N TYR A 208 -8.37 17.81 10.54
CA TYR A 208 -9.01 16.52 10.27
C TYR A 208 -10.53 16.61 10.28
N ILE A 209 -11.09 17.37 11.24
CA ILE A 209 -12.53 17.67 11.27
C ILE A 209 -12.95 18.37 9.98
N TYR A 210 -12.18 19.36 9.54
CA TYR A 210 -12.42 20.07 8.29
C TYR A 210 -12.35 19.15 7.06
N TYR A 211 -11.36 18.26 6.97
CA TYR A 211 -11.25 17.27 5.88
C TYR A 211 -12.45 16.31 5.86
N ARG A 212 -12.89 15.82 7.02
CA ARG A 212 -14.07 14.95 7.13
C ARG A 212 -15.34 15.70 6.74
N ASP A 213 -15.47 16.95 7.14
CA ASP A 213 -16.57 17.82 6.77
C ASP A 213 -16.64 18.07 5.26
N TRP A 214 -15.49 18.33 4.62
CA TRP A 214 -15.40 18.44 3.17
C TRP A 214 -15.88 17.15 2.49
N LEU A 215 -15.39 15.99 2.95
CA LEU A 215 -15.76 14.68 2.41
C LEU A 215 -17.27 14.41 2.53
N LEU A 216 -17.89 14.80 3.64
CA LEU A 216 -19.33 14.67 3.82
C LEU A 216 -20.13 15.58 2.88
N LYS A 217 -19.68 16.83 2.69
CA LYS A 217 -20.41 17.90 1.99
C LYS A 217 -20.20 17.93 0.47
N THR A 218 -19.05 17.50 -0.04
CA THR A 218 -18.71 17.56 -1.47
C THR A 218 -19.78 16.88 -2.34
N PRO A 219 -20.14 17.41 -3.53
CA PRO A 219 -21.06 16.72 -4.43
C PRO A 219 -20.44 15.49 -5.11
N LEU A 220 -19.12 15.30 -5.00
CA LEU A 220 -18.42 14.15 -5.58
C LEU A 220 -18.98 12.82 -5.07
N SER A 221 -18.97 11.82 -5.95
CA SER A 221 -19.37 10.45 -5.63
C SER A 221 -18.44 9.85 -4.58
N ASP A 222 -18.90 8.77 -3.95
CA ASP A 222 -18.11 7.97 -2.99
C ASP A 222 -16.72 7.61 -3.56
N SER A 223 -16.69 6.99 -4.75
CA SER A 223 -15.46 6.58 -5.44
C SER A 223 -14.53 7.75 -5.79
N LEU A 224 -15.05 8.85 -6.38
CA LEU A 224 -14.21 9.99 -6.78
C LEU A 224 -13.66 10.73 -5.56
N SER A 225 -14.48 10.96 -4.53
CA SER A 225 -14.02 11.61 -3.31
C SER A 225 -13.00 10.76 -2.54
N GLY A 226 -13.14 9.44 -2.54
CA GLY A 226 -12.14 8.51 -2.01
C GLY A 226 -10.81 8.61 -2.76
N ARG A 227 -10.85 8.62 -4.10
CA ARG A 227 -9.66 8.80 -4.95
C ARG A 227 -8.96 10.14 -4.75
N VAL A 228 -9.71 11.23 -4.54
CA VAL A 228 -9.09 12.51 -4.16
C VAL A 228 -8.26 12.36 -2.88
N PHE A 229 -8.83 11.72 -1.85
CA PHE A 229 -8.10 11.47 -0.60
C PHE A 229 -6.87 10.59 -0.80
N GLU A 230 -6.98 9.52 -1.59
CA GLU A 230 -5.85 8.66 -1.95
C GLU A 230 -4.64 9.47 -2.46
N GLN A 231 -4.88 10.49 -3.28
CA GLN A 231 -3.81 11.34 -3.83
C GLN A 231 -3.26 12.36 -2.84
N ILE A 232 -4.07 12.92 -1.94
CA ILE A 232 -3.64 14.03 -1.06
C ILE A 232 -3.08 13.57 0.29
N TRP A 233 -3.11 12.26 0.61
CA TRP A 233 -2.50 11.76 1.85
C TRP A 233 -1.02 12.13 1.98
N ILE A 234 -0.25 12.08 0.89
CA ILE A 234 1.15 12.55 0.86
C ILE A 234 1.30 14.03 1.15
N PHE A 235 0.31 14.86 0.79
CA PHE A 235 0.38 16.27 1.11
C PHE A 235 0.07 16.51 2.59
N ILE A 236 -0.96 15.84 3.12
CA ILE A 236 -1.36 15.94 4.53
C ILE A 236 -0.23 15.42 5.44
N PHE A 237 0.33 14.25 5.14
CA PHE A 237 1.24 13.52 6.03
C PHE A 237 2.69 13.42 5.56
N GLY A 238 2.98 13.57 4.27
CA GLY A 238 4.35 13.74 3.77
C GLY A 238 4.75 15.22 3.74
N GLY A 239 3.80 16.13 3.51
CA GLY A 239 4.09 17.55 3.26
C GLY A 239 4.73 17.80 1.90
N VAL A 240 4.63 16.83 0.99
CA VAL A 240 5.22 16.85 -0.35
C VAL A 240 4.17 16.47 -1.39
N ALA A 241 4.41 16.83 -2.65
CA ALA A 241 3.56 16.44 -3.77
C ALA A 241 4.01 15.13 -4.44
N ILE A 242 5.27 14.72 -4.24
CA ILE A 242 5.84 13.51 -4.83
C ILE A 242 6.61 12.76 -3.74
N ASP A 243 6.28 11.48 -3.57
CA ASP A 243 6.95 10.55 -2.66
C ASP A 243 7.10 9.17 -3.34
N CYS A 244 8.19 9.01 -4.09
CA CYS A 244 8.52 7.78 -4.82
C CYS A 244 9.85 7.21 -4.31
N PRO A 245 9.90 6.58 -3.12
CA PRO A 245 11.11 6.00 -2.58
C PRO A 245 11.61 4.85 -3.46
N ALA A 246 12.92 4.62 -3.49
CA ALA A 246 13.50 3.48 -4.20
C ALA A 246 12.95 2.16 -3.65
N MET A 247 12.51 1.26 -4.54
CA MET A 247 11.81 0.03 -4.14
C MET A 247 12.68 -0.88 -3.26
N ASN A 248 13.96 -1.02 -3.60
CA ASN A 248 14.93 -1.80 -2.82
C ASN A 248 15.09 -1.26 -1.40
N THR A 249 15.16 0.06 -1.23
CA THR A 249 15.25 0.71 0.08
C THR A 249 13.96 0.54 0.88
N CYS A 250 12.80 0.70 0.25
CA CYS A 250 11.50 0.49 0.90
C CYS A 250 11.38 -0.93 1.46
N TYR A 251 11.72 -1.95 0.66
CA TYR A 251 11.71 -3.34 1.10
C TYR A 251 12.73 -3.62 2.21
N CYS A 252 13.92 -3.05 2.11
CA CYS A 252 14.99 -3.31 3.06
C CYS A 252 14.76 -2.61 4.40
N ASP A 253 14.61 -1.28 4.43
CA ASP A 253 14.48 -0.54 5.69
C ASP A 253 13.07 -0.63 6.27
N GLY A 254 12.04 -0.71 5.41
CA GLY A 254 10.64 -0.81 5.81
C GLY A 254 10.19 -2.21 6.21
N TYR A 255 10.74 -3.26 5.57
CA TYR A 255 10.27 -4.64 5.77
C TYR A 255 11.36 -5.68 6.08
N GLY A 256 12.65 -5.32 6.03
CA GLY A 256 13.75 -6.25 6.32
C GLY A 256 14.17 -7.14 5.14
N TYR A 257 13.72 -6.87 3.92
CA TYR A 257 14.19 -7.59 2.72
C TYR A 257 15.27 -6.78 2.00
N CYS A 258 16.53 -7.02 2.34
CA CYS A 258 17.66 -6.29 1.78
C CYS A 258 18.37 -7.09 0.71
N PHE A 259 18.33 -6.66 -0.54
CA PHE A 259 18.97 -7.37 -1.67
C PHE A 259 20.46 -7.06 -1.82
N GLY A 260 20.94 -5.98 -1.18
CA GLY A 260 22.34 -5.56 -1.27
C GLY A 260 22.58 -4.59 -2.42
N GLY A 261 21.64 -3.68 -2.67
CA GLY A 261 21.67 -2.69 -3.74
C GLY A 261 20.52 -2.84 -4.75
N ALA A 262 20.30 -1.76 -5.51
CA ALA A 262 19.31 -1.69 -6.57
C ALA A 262 19.56 -2.76 -7.66
N ASP A 263 20.80 -2.95 -8.11
CA ASP A 263 21.12 -3.94 -9.16
C ASP A 263 20.68 -5.37 -8.77
N LYS A 264 20.88 -5.76 -7.50
CA LYS A 264 20.48 -7.09 -6.99
C LYS A 264 18.98 -7.22 -6.78
N PHE A 265 18.31 -6.10 -6.49
CA PHE A 265 16.87 -6.04 -6.45
C PHE A 265 16.28 -6.19 -7.85
N ASP A 266 16.84 -5.50 -8.84
CA ASP A 266 16.40 -5.56 -10.24
C ASP A 266 16.61 -6.97 -10.82
N GLU A 267 17.76 -7.61 -10.56
CA GLU A 267 18.00 -9.02 -10.94
C GLU A 267 16.91 -9.97 -10.38
N PHE A 268 16.45 -9.75 -9.14
CA PHE A 268 15.37 -10.54 -8.56
C PHE A 268 14.04 -10.29 -9.28
N PHE A 269 13.71 -9.03 -9.56
CA PHE A 269 12.46 -8.68 -10.21
C PHE A 269 12.41 -9.10 -11.67
N ASP A 270 13.53 -9.08 -12.39
CA ASP A 270 13.62 -9.64 -13.75
C ASP A 270 13.21 -11.12 -13.77
N LEU A 271 13.74 -11.91 -12.84
CA LEU A 271 13.35 -13.32 -12.67
C LEU A 271 11.88 -13.46 -12.27
N ARG A 272 11.37 -12.55 -11.43
CA ARG A 272 9.96 -12.55 -11.00
C ARG A 272 9.00 -12.23 -12.14
N TYR A 273 9.38 -11.32 -13.05
CA TYR A 273 8.62 -11.02 -14.26
C TYR A 273 8.58 -12.22 -15.20
N ILE A 274 9.71 -12.89 -15.42
CA ILE A 274 9.75 -14.14 -16.22
C ILE A 274 8.84 -15.20 -15.60
N LEU A 275 8.89 -15.39 -14.27
CA LEU A 275 7.98 -16.31 -13.58
C LEU A 275 6.52 -15.93 -13.83
N ARG A 276 6.17 -14.65 -13.72
CA ARG A 276 4.79 -14.18 -13.93
C ARG A 276 4.30 -14.46 -15.35
N ASP A 277 5.16 -14.26 -16.35
CA ASP A 277 4.83 -14.54 -17.75
C ASP A 277 4.59 -16.04 -17.96
N HIS A 278 5.41 -16.91 -17.36
CA HIS A 278 5.18 -18.35 -17.40
C HIS A 278 3.92 -18.78 -16.63
N GLU A 279 3.61 -18.15 -15.50
CA GLU A 279 2.36 -18.41 -14.75
C GLU A 279 1.13 -18.02 -15.57
N ASN A 280 1.18 -16.88 -16.26
CA ASN A 280 0.12 -16.43 -17.18
C ASN A 280 -0.04 -17.38 -18.36
N GLU A 281 1.07 -17.79 -18.98
CA GLU A 281 1.04 -18.75 -20.08
C GLU A 281 0.49 -20.11 -19.63
N SER A 282 0.90 -20.60 -18.46
CA SER A 282 0.33 -21.80 -17.87
C SER A 282 -1.17 -21.67 -17.61
N HIS A 283 -1.65 -20.49 -17.23
CA HIS A 283 -3.08 -20.24 -17.04
C HIS A 283 -3.84 -20.32 -18.37
N GLU A 284 -3.36 -19.63 -19.41
CA GLU A 284 -3.99 -19.67 -20.73
C GLU A 284 -3.97 -21.07 -21.35
N ILE A 285 -2.88 -21.83 -21.17
CA ILE A 285 -2.83 -23.24 -21.61
C ILE A 285 -3.93 -24.06 -20.95
N ARG A 286 -4.09 -23.96 -19.62
CA ARG A 286 -5.12 -24.72 -18.88
C ARG A 286 -6.53 -24.32 -19.31
N LYS A 287 -6.76 -23.03 -19.53
CA LYS A 287 -8.03 -22.51 -20.04
C LYS A 287 -8.34 -23.06 -21.43
N ASN A 288 -7.36 -23.05 -22.34
CA ASN A 288 -7.53 -23.59 -23.69
C ASN A 288 -7.74 -25.11 -23.69
N GLU A 289 -7.03 -25.87 -22.85
CA GLU A 289 -7.26 -27.30 -22.68
C GLU A 289 -8.70 -27.60 -22.23
N ALA A 290 -9.25 -26.80 -21.30
CA ALA A 290 -10.63 -26.94 -20.84
C ALA A 290 -11.64 -26.67 -21.97
N LEU A 291 -11.42 -25.61 -22.75
CA LEU A 291 -12.24 -25.26 -23.91
C LEU A 291 -12.16 -26.32 -25.04
N ILE A 292 -10.97 -26.87 -25.31
CA ILE A 292 -10.79 -27.99 -26.25
C ILE A 292 -11.59 -29.22 -25.79
N MET A 293 -11.55 -29.52 -24.49
CA MET A 293 -12.28 -30.65 -23.92
C MET A 293 -13.80 -30.45 -24.02
N GLU A 294 -14.29 -29.24 -23.76
CA GLU A 294 -15.70 -28.86 -23.93
C GLU A 294 -16.16 -28.97 -25.39
N ALA A 295 -15.39 -28.41 -26.33
CA ALA A 295 -15.69 -28.48 -27.76
C ALA A 295 -15.79 -29.94 -28.24
N LYS A 296 -14.83 -30.79 -27.82
CA LYS A 296 -14.84 -32.23 -28.14
C LYS A 296 -16.07 -32.94 -27.57
N ASN A 297 -16.48 -32.62 -26.34
CA ASN A 297 -17.66 -33.21 -25.70
C ASN A 297 -18.96 -32.82 -26.42
N GLU A 298 -19.00 -31.65 -27.05
CA GLU A 298 -20.14 -31.17 -27.84
C GLU A 298 -20.09 -31.59 -29.32
N GLY A 299 -19.08 -32.37 -29.71
CA GLY A 299 -18.89 -32.81 -31.10
C GLY A 299 -18.44 -31.69 -32.05
N ARG A 300 -17.93 -30.58 -31.52
CA ARG A 300 -17.31 -29.48 -32.28
C ARG A 300 -15.84 -29.80 -32.59
N ILE A 301 -15.33 -29.29 -33.71
CA ILE A 301 -13.91 -29.38 -34.07
C ILE A 301 -13.16 -28.22 -33.38
N PRO A 302 -12.19 -28.49 -32.48
CA PRO A 302 -11.50 -27.44 -31.73
C PRO A 302 -10.79 -26.41 -32.62
N GLU A 303 -10.20 -26.86 -33.74
CA GLU A 303 -9.52 -25.96 -34.69
C GLU A 303 -10.47 -24.95 -35.39
N GLU A 304 -11.78 -25.14 -35.32
CA GLU A 304 -12.79 -24.24 -35.92
C GLU A 304 -13.35 -23.21 -34.93
N THR A 305 -12.84 -23.15 -33.70
CA THR A 305 -13.23 -22.12 -32.73
C THR A 305 -12.26 -20.95 -32.78
N ASP A 306 -12.77 -19.75 -33.05
CA ASP A 306 -11.99 -18.56 -33.42
C ASP A 306 -11.03 -18.01 -32.34
N ASP A 307 -10.95 -18.63 -31.16
CA ASP A 307 -10.14 -18.16 -30.02
C ASP A 307 -9.26 -19.25 -29.38
N LEU A 308 -9.19 -20.46 -29.95
CA LEU A 308 -8.40 -21.56 -29.37
C LEU A 308 -6.93 -21.54 -29.83
N ILE A 309 -6.02 -21.27 -28.89
CA ILE A 309 -4.58 -21.50 -29.10
C ILE A 309 -4.24 -22.91 -28.59
N ILE A 310 -3.90 -23.80 -29.52
CA ILE A 310 -3.41 -25.14 -29.20
C ILE A 310 -1.91 -25.03 -28.85
N PRO A 311 -1.50 -25.35 -27.61
CA PRO A 311 -0.09 -25.29 -27.24
C PRO A 311 0.73 -26.32 -27.99
N GLU A 312 1.98 -25.99 -28.30
CA GLU A 312 2.93 -26.93 -28.91
C GLU A 312 3.12 -28.17 -28.01
N PRO A 313 3.31 -29.37 -28.60
CA PRO A 313 3.58 -30.58 -27.82
C PRO A 313 4.78 -30.39 -26.89
N GLY A 314 4.62 -30.70 -25.59
CA GLY A 314 5.68 -30.56 -24.58
C GLY A 314 5.81 -29.15 -23.97
N ARG A 315 5.11 -28.14 -24.49
CA ARG A 315 5.19 -26.75 -23.97
C ARG A 315 4.68 -26.65 -22.53
N LYS A 316 3.61 -27.38 -22.21
CA LYS A 316 3.02 -27.40 -20.87
C LYS A 316 3.98 -27.95 -19.83
N GLU A 317 4.61 -29.08 -20.13
CA GLU A 317 5.60 -29.73 -19.26
C GLU A 317 6.80 -28.81 -19.07
N TRP A 318 7.31 -28.21 -20.15
CA TRP A 318 8.42 -27.26 -20.09
C TRP A 318 8.11 -26.02 -19.23
N ILE A 319 6.93 -25.40 -19.40
CA ILE A 319 6.53 -24.25 -18.58
C ILE A 319 6.42 -24.65 -17.11
N HIS A 320 5.85 -25.81 -16.83
CA HIS A 320 5.74 -26.30 -15.46
C HIS A 320 7.11 -26.43 -14.80
N ASP A 321 8.07 -27.03 -15.49
CA ASP A 321 9.45 -27.21 -15.00
C ASP A 321 10.16 -25.86 -14.79
N GLU A 322 10.01 -24.90 -15.71
CA GLU A 322 10.60 -23.56 -15.55
C GLU A 322 9.95 -22.76 -14.41
N ILE A 323 8.63 -22.86 -14.22
CA ILE A 323 7.93 -22.26 -13.07
C ILE A 323 8.52 -22.77 -11.75
N GLU A 324 8.66 -24.10 -11.60
CA GLU A 324 9.15 -24.70 -10.35
C GLU A 324 10.62 -24.32 -10.08
N LYS A 325 11.45 -24.29 -11.13
CA LYS A 325 12.85 -23.83 -11.05
C LYS A 325 12.95 -22.36 -10.64
N LEU A 326 12.17 -21.48 -11.26
CA LEU A 326 12.14 -20.06 -10.92
C LEU A 326 11.63 -19.81 -9.50
N ARG A 327 10.58 -20.53 -9.07
CA ARG A 327 10.07 -20.47 -7.70
C ARG A 327 11.12 -20.86 -6.69
N TRP A 328 11.87 -21.95 -6.94
CA TRP A 328 12.95 -22.38 -6.07
C TRP A 328 14.06 -21.32 -5.98
N GLN A 329 14.49 -20.77 -7.12
CA GLN A 329 15.52 -19.74 -7.18
C GLN A 329 15.10 -18.45 -6.47
N LEU A 330 13.90 -17.93 -6.78
CA LEU A 330 13.34 -16.73 -6.15
C LEU A 330 13.13 -16.95 -4.65
N GLY A 331 12.70 -18.14 -4.23
CA GLY A 331 12.58 -18.51 -2.81
C GLY A 331 13.92 -18.40 -2.07
N GLY A 332 15.01 -18.88 -2.69
CA GLY A 332 16.37 -18.75 -2.16
C GLY A 332 16.80 -17.29 -2.03
N LEU A 333 16.68 -16.51 -3.11
CA LEU A 333 17.05 -15.09 -3.13
C LEU A 333 16.24 -14.27 -2.11
N ARG A 334 14.94 -14.56 -1.98
CA ARG A 334 14.08 -13.93 -0.97
C ARG A 334 14.54 -14.25 0.45
N ALA A 335 14.88 -15.50 0.72
CA ALA A 335 15.37 -15.91 2.04
C ALA A 335 16.73 -15.29 2.38
N GLU A 336 17.63 -15.16 1.40
CA GLU A 336 18.89 -14.45 1.55
C GLU A 336 18.67 -12.96 1.84
N ALA A 337 17.75 -12.31 1.11
CA ALA A 337 17.41 -10.92 1.32
C ALA A 337 16.83 -10.66 2.73
N TRP A 338 15.94 -11.54 3.17
CA TRP A 338 15.41 -11.54 4.54
C TRP A 338 16.53 -11.70 5.57
N ASN A 339 17.40 -12.68 5.39
CA ASN A 339 18.51 -12.95 6.31
C ASN A 339 19.48 -11.76 6.40
N ARG A 340 19.80 -11.12 5.27
CA ARG A 340 20.64 -9.94 5.19
C ARG A 340 20.01 -8.76 5.92
N GLY A 341 18.70 -8.56 5.74
CA GLY A 341 17.98 -7.45 6.35
C GLY A 341 17.68 -7.62 7.83
N ARG A 342 18.00 -8.76 8.46
CA ARG A 342 18.01 -8.88 9.93
C ARG A 342 19.07 -8.01 10.58
N ASP A 343 20.17 -7.70 9.89
CA ASP A 343 21.19 -6.78 10.39
C ASP A 343 20.76 -5.31 10.18
N PRO A 344 20.55 -4.52 11.25
CA PRO A 344 20.21 -3.09 11.13
C PRO A 344 21.22 -2.26 10.35
N ARG A 345 22.49 -2.69 10.27
CA ARG A 345 23.54 -2.01 9.51
C ARG A 345 23.30 -2.14 8.01
N ASN A 346 22.88 -3.31 7.54
CA ASN A 346 22.55 -3.51 6.14
C ASN A 346 21.34 -2.65 5.74
N ARG A 347 20.32 -2.57 6.61
CA ARG A 347 19.19 -1.65 6.41
C ARG A 347 19.61 -0.19 6.34
N ALA A 348 20.57 0.20 7.19
CA ALA A 348 21.12 1.55 7.18
C ALA A 348 21.84 1.88 5.88
N VAL A 349 22.74 0.98 5.45
CA VAL A 349 23.51 1.12 4.23
C VAL A 349 22.60 1.20 3.00
N GLU A 350 21.61 0.31 2.87
CA GLU A 350 20.68 0.31 1.75
C GLU A 350 19.78 1.56 1.71
N ALA A 351 19.49 2.15 2.88
CA ALA A 351 18.76 3.40 2.99
C ALA A 351 19.65 4.65 2.89
N GLY A 352 20.94 4.49 2.63
CA GLY A 352 21.89 5.60 2.54
C GLY A 352 22.05 6.38 3.85
N ARG A 353 21.73 5.77 4.99
CA ARG A 353 21.83 6.38 6.33
C ARG A 353 23.02 5.82 7.10
N GLU A 354 23.65 6.66 7.92
CA GLU A 354 24.66 6.21 8.88
C GLU A 354 23.98 5.33 9.94
N TRP A 355 24.55 4.16 10.22
CA TRP A 355 24.06 3.29 11.29
C TRP A 355 24.42 3.88 12.65
N LYS A 356 23.43 3.95 13.53
CA LYS A 356 23.62 4.34 14.93
C LYS A 356 23.21 3.22 15.87
N GLU A 357 23.87 3.14 17.01
CA GLU A 357 23.43 2.29 18.11
C GLU A 357 22.00 2.71 18.50
N GLY A 358 21.04 1.80 18.35
CA GLY A 358 19.61 2.12 18.47
C GLY A 358 18.76 1.85 17.22
N ASP A 359 19.36 1.72 16.03
CA ASP A 359 18.64 1.55 14.75
C ASP A 359 18.05 0.14 14.52
N GLY A 360 17.48 -0.48 15.56
CA GLY A 360 16.99 -1.86 15.62
C GLY A 360 15.90 -2.23 14.59
N PHE A 361 15.46 -3.49 14.65
CA PHE A 361 14.31 -4.01 13.90
C PHE A 361 13.14 -4.19 14.85
#